data_AF-T1CBA1-F1
#
_entry.id   AF-T1CBA1-F1
#
_cell.length_a   1.000
_cell.length_b   1.000
_cell.length_c   1.000
_cell.angle_alpha   90.00
_cell.angle_beta   90.00
_cell.angle_gamma   90.00
#
_symmetry.space_group_name_H-M   'P 1'
#
loop_
_entity.id
_entity.type
_entity.pdbx_description
1 polymer ?
#
loop_
_entity_poly.entity_id
_entity_poly.type
_entity_poly.pdbx_seq_one_letter_code
_entity_poly.pdbx_strand_id
1 'polypeptide(L)'
;MLAARLARAGFRCTALPFGEVENLWATHGGAGPVLVFLGHTDVVPSGPEAAWRSAPFEPAQRDGKLYGRGAADMKGSVAAMCVALEDFIRRHP
;
A
#
# COMPACT_ATOMS: atom_id res chain seq x y z
N MET A 1 2.16 -4.95 -8.43
CA MET A 1 1.98 -3.49 -8.56
C MET A 1 2.94 -2.70 -7.66
N LEU A 2 2.93 -2.88 -6.33
CA LEU A 2 3.82 -2.14 -5.39
C LEU A 2 5.31 -2.43 -5.60
N ALA A 3 5.72 -3.70 -5.58
CA ALA A 3 7.13 -4.08 -5.80
C ALA A 3 7.68 -3.51 -7.12
N ALA A 4 6.90 -3.56 -8.21
CA ALA A 4 7.30 -3.01 -9.50
C ALA A 4 7.46 -1.48 -9.47
N ARG A 5 6.63 -0.75 -8.70
CA ARG A 5 6.76 0.70 -8.52
C ARG A 5 8.02 1.04 -7.73
N LEU A 6 8.20 0.42 -6.57
CA LEU A 6 9.35 0.64 -5.70
C LEU A 6 10.66 0.23 -6.37
N ALA A 7 10.68 -0.87 -7.13
CA ALA A 7 11.86 -1.28 -7.90
C ALA A 7 12.28 -0.23 -8.94
N ARG A 8 11.32 0.42 -9.61
CA ARG A 8 11.63 1.54 -10.52
C ARG A 8 12.19 2.77 -9.80
N ALA A 9 11.87 2.94 -8.52
CA ALA A 9 12.44 3.97 -7.66
C ALA A 9 13.76 3.54 -6.98
N GLY A 10 14.37 2.43 -7.41
CA GLY A 10 15.67 1.97 -6.90
C GLY A 10 15.61 1.06 -5.68
N PHE A 11 14.43 0.71 -5.17
CA PHE A 11 14.34 -0.24 -4.05
C PHE A 11 14.70 -1.66 -4.50
N ARG A 12 15.48 -2.37 -3.68
CA ARG A 12 15.59 -3.82 -3.75
C ARG A 12 14.33 -4.42 -3.13
N CYS A 13 13.56 -5.16 -3.93
CA CYS A 13 12.33 -5.81 -3.49
C CYS A 13 12.54 -7.33 -3.33
N THR A 14 12.25 -7.85 -2.14
CA THR A 14 12.33 -9.27 -1.81
C THR A 14 10.95 -9.76 -1.40
N ALA A 15 10.41 -10.71 -2.16
CA ALA A 15 9.20 -11.42 -1.77
C ALA A 15 9.54 -12.45 -0.68
N LEU A 16 8.71 -12.52 0.37
CA LEU A 16 8.88 -13.38 1.52
C LEU A 16 7.57 -14.14 1.81
N PRO A 17 7.20 -15.12 0.97
CA PRO A 17 5.98 -15.92 1.20
C PRO A 17 6.16 -16.85 2.41
N PHE A 18 5.15 -16.93 3.26
CA PHE A 18 5.08 -17.87 4.38
C PHE A 18 3.68 -18.49 4.45
N GLY A 19 3.56 -19.77 4.09
CA GLY A 19 2.26 -20.43 3.97
C GLY A 19 1.38 -19.72 2.94
N GLU A 20 0.17 -19.35 3.35
CA GLU A 20 -0.79 -18.63 2.51
C GLU A 20 -0.62 -17.10 2.55
N VAL A 21 0.36 -16.58 3.30
CA VAL A 21 0.57 -15.14 3.46
C VAL A 21 1.72 -14.67 2.58
N GLU A 22 1.43 -13.69 1.72
CA GLU A 22 2.43 -12.98 0.93
C GLU A 22 2.99 -11.78 1.71
N ASN A 23 4.32 -11.66 1.79
CA ASN A 23 4.99 -10.50 2.37
C ASN A 23 5.99 -9.91 1.36
N LEU A 24 6.20 -8.59 1.45
CA LEU A 24 7.16 -7.86 0.64
C LEU A 24 8.09 -7.07 1.56
N TRP A 25 9.39 -7.31 1.44
CA TRP A 25 10.43 -6.48 2.04
C TRP A 25 11.11 -5.65 0.96
N ALA A 26 10.97 -4.33 1.00
CA ALA A 26 11.56 -3.41 0.03
C ALA A 26 12.52 -2.45 0.74
N THR A 27 13.78 -2.41 0.31
CA THR A 27 14.82 -1.57 0.93
C THR A 27 15.53 -0.67 -0.08
N HIS A 28 15.93 0.52 0.37
CA HIS A 28 16.76 1.46 -0.38
C HIS A 28 17.80 2.07 0.57
N GLY A 29 19.04 2.25 0.09
CA GLY A 29 20.17 2.71 0.92
C GLY A 29 21.06 1.59 1.45
N GLY A 30 21.91 1.91 2.43
CA GLY A 30 22.95 1.05 2.98
C GLY A 30 23.00 1.08 4.52
N ALA A 31 24.21 1.17 5.08
CA ALA A 31 24.39 1.23 6.53
C ALA A 31 23.85 2.54 7.13
N GLY A 32 23.21 2.46 8.30
CA GLY A 32 22.69 3.62 9.03
C GLY A 32 21.35 3.35 9.71
N PRO A 33 20.70 4.40 10.24
CA PRO A 33 19.35 4.29 10.79
C PRO A 33 18.35 3.91 9.69
N VAL A 34 17.41 3.03 10.02
CA VAL A 34 16.39 2.54 9.08
C VAL A 34 15.03 3.10 9.48
N LEU A 35 14.40 3.84 8.57
CA LEU A 35 12.97 4.19 8.67
C LEU A 35 12.17 3.13 7.91
N VAL A 36 11.16 2.54 8.56
CA VAL A 36 10.30 1.51 7.97
C VAL A 36 8.87 2.00 7.91
N PHE A 37 8.29 1.97 6.71
CA PHE A 37 6.84 1.99 6.54
C PHE A 37 6.32 0.56 6.57
N LEU A 38 5.41 0.28 7.50
CA LEU A 38 4.74 -1.02 7.62
C LEU A 38 3.27 -0.85 7.24
N GLY A 39 2.75 -1.80 6.47
CA GLY A 39 1.34 -1.84 6.14
C GLY A 39 0.91 -3.21 5.64
N HIS A 40 -0.40 -3.36 5.48
CA HIS A 40 -1.03 -4.59 4.99
C HIS A 40 -1.87 -4.28 3.75
N THR A 41 -2.16 -5.32 2.96
CA THR A 41 -2.91 -5.19 1.70
C THR A 41 -4.21 -5.99 1.68
N ASP A 42 -4.34 -6.95 2.59
CA ASP A 42 -5.57 -7.62 2.89
C ASP A 42 -6.58 -6.66 3.52
N VAL A 43 -7.82 -7.11 3.59
CA VAL A 43 -8.92 -6.34 4.15
C VAL A 43 -9.90 -7.31 4.77
N VAL A 44 -10.58 -6.88 5.81
CA VAL A 44 -11.68 -7.67 6.39
C VAL A 44 -12.84 -7.86 5.39
N PRO A 45 -13.69 -8.88 5.57
CA PRO A 45 -14.87 -9.08 4.75
C PRO A 45 -15.74 -7.82 4.64
N SER A 46 -16.39 -7.64 3.49
CA SER A 46 -17.29 -6.50 3.25
C SER A 46 -18.62 -6.61 4.02
N GLY A 47 -19.04 -7.84 4.34
CA GLY A 47 -20.42 -8.11 4.74
C GLY A 47 -21.39 -7.99 3.54
N PRO A 48 -22.71 -7.95 3.79
CA PRO A 48 -23.72 -7.89 2.73
C PRO A 48 -23.59 -6.61 1.88
N GLU A 49 -23.45 -6.74 0.56
CA GLU A 49 -23.28 -5.60 -0.34
C GLU A 49 -24.46 -4.62 -0.31
N ALA A 50 -25.68 -5.11 -0.11
CA ALA A 50 -26.87 -4.28 -0.01
C ALA A 50 -26.85 -3.31 1.20
N ALA A 51 -26.00 -3.56 2.20
CA ALA A 51 -25.80 -2.62 3.32
C ALA A 51 -24.85 -1.47 2.96
N TRP A 52 -24.19 -1.53 1.80
CA TRP A 52 -23.31 -0.48 1.31
C TRP A 52 -24.06 0.47 0.37
N ARG A 53 -23.74 1.76 0.46
CA ARG A 53 -24.28 2.78 -0.45
C ARG A 53 -23.63 2.74 -1.85
N SER A 54 -22.45 2.14 -1.96
CA SER A 54 -21.69 1.89 -3.19
C SER A 54 -20.95 0.57 -3.02
N ALA A 55 -20.76 -0.21 -4.09
CA ALA A 55 -20.15 -1.53 -3.98
C ALA A 55 -18.80 -1.46 -3.23
N PRO A 56 -18.52 -2.37 -2.28
CA PRO A 56 -17.39 -2.25 -1.35
C PRO A 56 -16.03 -2.25 -2.05
N PHE A 57 -15.93 -2.88 -3.22
CA PHE A 57 -14.67 -2.99 -3.97
C PHE A 57 -14.65 -2.16 -5.26
N GLU A 58 -15.67 -1.33 -5.48
CA GLU A 58 -15.68 -0.31 -6.52
C GLU A 58 -15.46 1.06 -5.85
N PRO A 59 -14.23 1.62 -5.90
CA PRO A 59 -13.92 2.85 -5.19
C PRO A 59 -14.78 4.00 -5.69
N ALA A 60 -15.55 4.61 -4.80
CA ALA A 60 -16.47 5.71 -5.11
C ALA A 60 -16.08 6.97 -4.37
N GLN A 61 -16.02 8.10 -5.09
CA GLN A 61 -15.82 9.41 -4.47
C GLN A 61 -17.15 10.08 -4.21
N ARG A 62 -17.34 10.60 -3.00
CA ARG A 62 -18.55 11.31 -2.60
C ARG A 62 -18.25 12.29 -1.47
N ASP A 63 -18.74 13.51 -1.58
CA ASP A 63 -18.58 14.57 -0.56
C ASP A 63 -17.11 14.75 -0.11
N GLY A 64 -16.18 14.71 -1.07
CA GLY A 64 -14.73 14.83 -0.83
C GLY A 64 -14.07 13.62 -0.16
N LYS A 65 -14.76 12.49 -0.05
CA LYS A 65 -14.24 11.25 0.57
C LYS A 65 -14.20 10.11 -0.43
N LEU A 66 -13.21 9.23 -0.26
CA LEU A 66 -13.10 7.96 -0.96
C LEU A 66 -13.76 6.84 -0.14
N TYR A 67 -14.73 6.17 -0.74
CA TYR A 67 -15.45 5.04 -0.15
C TYR A 67 -15.04 3.74 -0.83
N GLY A 68 -14.80 2.73 0.00
CA GLY A 68 -14.45 1.37 -0.41
C GLY A 68 -13.81 0.61 0.75
N ARG A 69 -14.01 -0.70 0.81
CA ARG A 69 -13.31 -1.57 1.76
C ARG A 69 -11.80 -1.47 1.47
N GLY A 70 -11.04 -1.12 2.50
CA GLY A 70 -9.60 -0.88 2.39
C GLY A 70 -9.21 0.58 2.19
N ALA A 71 -10.16 1.49 1.91
CA ALA A 71 -9.83 2.89 1.65
C ALA A 71 -9.11 3.55 2.83
N ALA A 72 -9.68 3.43 4.04
CA ALA A 72 -9.05 3.91 5.28
C ALA A 72 -8.05 2.90 5.87
N ASP A 73 -8.40 1.62 5.89
CA ASP A 73 -7.61 0.55 6.51
C ASP A 73 -7.24 -0.57 5.51
N MET A 74 -6.05 -0.53 4.90
CA MET A 74 -5.12 0.60 4.92
C MET A 74 -4.52 0.92 3.54
N LYS A 75 -5.22 0.56 2.47
CA LYS A 75 -4.74 0.73 1.08
C LYS A 75 -4.49 2.20 0.74
N GLY A 76 -5.27 3.14 1.29
CA GLY A 76 -5.02 4.57 1.13
C GLY A 76 -3.66 4.99 1.69
N SER A 77 -3.36 4.58 2.92
CA SER A 77 -2.08 4.84 3.58
C SER A 77 -0.92 4.16 2.86
N VAL A 78 -1.05 2.90 2.44
CA VAL A 78 -0.03 2.18 1.67
C VAL A 78 0.28 2.89 0.34
N ALA A 79 -0.76 3.39 -0.35
CA ALA A 79 -0.56 4.17 -1.58
C ALA A 79 0.19 5.48 -1.30
N ALA A 80 -0.17 6.21 -0.24
CA ALA A 80 0.49 7.44 0.16
C ALA A 80 1.96 7.21 0.54
N MET A 81 2.26 6.15 1.31
CA MET A 81 3.63 5.75 1.66
C MET A 81 4.47 5.44 0.42
N CYS A 82 3.93 4.67 -0.54
CA CYS A 82 4.64 4.36 -1.78
C CYS A 82 5.00 5.63 -2.57
N VAL A 83 4.07 6.57 -2.70
CA VAL A 83 4.32 7.85 -3.39
C VAL A 83 5.33 8.70 -2.64
N ALA A 84 5.25 8.76 -1.30
CA ALA A 84 6.19 9.50 -0.48
C ALA A 84 7.63 8.97 -0.63
N LEU A 85 7.80 7.65 -0.65
CA LEU A 85 9.11 7.01 -0.86
C LEU A 85 9.68 7.30 -2.25
N GLU A 86 8.86 7.17 -3.30
CA GLU A 86 9.25 7.50 -4.68
C GLU A 86 9.68 8.97 -4.79
N ASP A 87 8.89 9.89 -4.23
CA ASP A 87 9.15 11.32 -4.28
C ASP A 87 10.40 11.72 -3.46
N PHE A 88 10.60 11.10 -2.29
CA PHE A 88 11.76 11.34 -1.45
C PHE A 88 13.05 10.93 -2.17
N ILE A 89 13.12 9.72 -2.73
CA ILE A 89 14.31 9.26 -3.46
C ILE A 89 14.57 10.12 -4.69
N ARG A 90 13.53 10.51 -5.43
CA ARG A 90 13.68 11.41 -6.59
C ARG A 90 14.31 12.75 -6.21
N ARG A 91 14.03 13.27 -5.01
CA ARG A 91 14.60 14.53 -4.48
C ARG A 91 15.97 14.33 -3.82
N HIS A 92 16.31 13.09 -3.45
CA HIS A 92 17.52 12.71 -2.73
C HIS A 92 18.11 11.41 -3.32
N PRO A 93 18.72 11.46 -4.53
CA PRO A 93 19.20 10.28 -5.25
C PRO A 93 20.39 9.59 -4.59
#